data_AF-A0A1M6EQK8-F1
#
_entry.id   AF-A0A1M6EQK8-F1
#
_cell.length_a   1.000
_cell.length_b   1.000
_cell.length_c   1.000
_cell.angle_alpha   90.00
_cell.angle_beta   90.00
_cell.angle_gamma   90.00
#
_symmetry.space_group_name_H-M   'P 1'
#
loop_
_entity.id
_entity.type
_entity.pdbx_description
1 polymer ?
#
loop_
_entity_poly.entity_id
_entity_poly.type
_entity_poly.pdbx_seq_one_letter_code
_entity_poly.pdbx_strand_id
1 'polypeptide(L)' 'MDVWNTIIENSALNGMPKWYRALTLSLFGLIAAIVLYSYYVLLVHGPDMIVRFSY' A
#
# COMPACT_ATOMS: atom_id res chain seq x y z
N MET A 1 -22.63 10.98 -1.23
CA MET A 1 -21.73 10.29 -2.16
C MET A 1 -20.77 9.45 -1.35
N ASP A 2 -20.58 8.19 -1.73
CA ASP A 2 -19.70 7.27 -1.01
C ASP A 2 -18.24 7.61 -1.30
N VAL A 3 -17.40 7.77 -0.27
CA VAL A 3 -15.99 8.18 -0.41
C VAL A 3 -15.23 7.21 -1.32
N TRP A 4 -15.53 5.93 -1.22
CA TRP A 4 -14.98 4.88 -2.09
C TRP A 4 -15.34 5.08 -3.57
N ASN A 5 -16.57 5.52 -3.86
CA ASN A 5 -16.99 5.79 -5.24
C ASN A 5 -16.24 7.01 -5.81
N THR A 6 -16.05 8.06 -5.00
CA THR A 6 -15.28 9.24 -5.42
C THR A 6 -13.80 8.92 -5.70
N ILE A 7 -13.18 8.04 -4.90
CA ILE A 7 -11.80 7.58 -5.12
C ILE A 7 -11.70 6.76 -6.42
N ILE A 8 -12.68 5.88 -6.66
CA ILE A 8 -12.72 5.06 -7.87
C ILE A 8 -12.95 5.92 -9.12
N GLU A 9 -13.83 6.93 -9.06
CA GLU A 9 -14.10 7.85 -10.18
C GLU A 9 -12.89 8.72 -10.54
N ASN A 10 -12.10 9.14 -9.55
CA ASN A 10 -10.92 9.99 -9.74
C ASN A 10 -9.61 9.19 -9.92
N SER A 11 -9.67 7.87 -10.00
CA SER A 11 -8.51 7.02 -10.23
C SER A 11 -8.56 6.36 -11.61
N ALA A 12 -7.44 5.74 -12.00
CA ALA A 12 -7.36 4.93 -13.22
C ALA A 12 -8.33 3.73 -13.22
N LEU A 13 -9.02 3.46 -12.10
CA LEU A 13 -10.02 2.40 -11.97
C LEU A 13 -11.39 2.80 -12.54
N ASN A 14 -11.59 4.06 -12.92
CA ASN A 14 -12.84 4.52 -13.53
C ASN A 14 -13.09 3.78 -14.87
N GLY A 15 -14.34 3.38 -15.12
CA GLY A 15 -14.72 2.53 -16.26
C GLY A 15 -14.33 1.03 -16.17
N MET A 16 -13.49 0.61 -15.22
CA MET A 16 -13.06 -0.80 -15.12
C MET A 16 -14.13 -1.75 -14.53
N PRO A 17 -14.10 -3.05 -14.89
CA PRO A 17 -14.96 -4.06 -14.29
C PRO A 17 -14.80 -4.17 -12.78
N LYS A 18 -15.90 -4.42 -12.05
CA LYS A 18 -15.91 -4.46 -10.57
C LYS A 18 -14.87 -5.43 -9.97
N TRP A 19 -14.69 -6.60 -10.59
CA TRP A 19 -13.71 -7.60 -10.14
C TRP A 19 -12.27 -7.11 -10.29
N TYR A 20 -11.96 -6.39 -11.37
CA TYR A 20 -10.64 -5.84 -11.62
C TYR A 20 -10.34 -4.72 -10.61
N ARG A 21 -11.30 -3.82 -10.37
CA ARG A 21 -11.20 -2.77 -9.34
C ARG A 21 -10.89 -3.34 -7.96
N ALA A 22 -11.60 -4.41 -7.56
CA ALA A 22 -11.36 -5.08 -6.28
C ALA A 22 -9.95 -5.69 -6.21
N LEU A 23 -9.49 -6.30 -7.30
CA LEU A 23 -8.15 -6.89 -7.38
C LEU A 23 -7.06 -5.82 -7.27
N THR A 24 -7.20 -4.70 -7.99
CA THR A 24 -6.22 -3.59 -7.92
C THR A 24 -6.18 -2.94 -6.55
N LEU A 25 -7.35 -2.73 -5.91
CA LEU A 25 -7.43 -2.21 -4.54
C LEU A 25 -6.81 -3.18 -3.52
N SER A 26 -7.00 -4.49 -3.70
CA SER A 26 -6.39 -5.52 -2.86
C SER A 26 -4.87 -5.52 -2.99
N LEU A 27 -4.35 -5.48 -4.23
CA LEU A 27 -2.91 -5.37 -4.49
C LEU A 27 -2.32 -4.11 -3.88
N PHE A 28 -2.99 -2.97 -4.04
CA PHE A 28 -2.57 -1.71 -3.43
C PHE A 28 -2.53 -1.81 -1.90
N GLY A 29 -3.58 -2.35 -1.29
CA GLY A 29 -3.64 -2.56 0.16
C GLY A 29 -2.53 -3.46 0.67
N LEU A 30 -2.20 -4.53 -0.06
CA LEU A 30 -1.11 -5.44 0.28
C LEU A 30 0.25 -4.74 0.24
N ILE A 31 0.52 -3.98 -0.84
CA ILE A 31 1.76 -3.19 -0.95
C ILE A 31 1.85 -2.16 0.18
N ALA A 32 0.77 -1.44 0.44
CA ALA A 32 0.71 -0.46 1.53
C ALA A 32 0.97 -1.12 2.90
N ALA A 33 0.40 -2.30 3.14
CA ALA A 33 0.63 -3.04 4.37
C ALA A 33 2.10 -3.48 4.53
N ILE A 34 2.74 -3.94 3.46
CA ILE A 34 4.18 -4.29 3.48
C ILE A 34 5.04 -3.07 3.81
N VAL A 35 4.73 -1.91 3.20
CA VAL A 35 5.45 -0.67 3.45
C VAL A 35 5.26 -0.20 4.89
N LEU A 36 4.02 -0.20 5.40
CA LEU A 36 3.76 0.16 6.79
C LEU A 36 4.46 -0.81 7.76
N TYR A 37 4.48 -2.11 7.44
CA TYR A 37 5.18 -3.10 8.23
C TYR A 37 6.70 -2.86 8.23
N SER A 38 7.31 -2.53 7.10
CA SER A 38 8.74 -2.25 7.05
C SER A 38 9.10 -1.00 7.86
N TYR A 39 8.27 0.05 7.82
CA TYR A 39 8.43 1.21 8.71
C TYR A 39 8.28 0.84 10.18
N TYR A 40 7.29 0.01 10.53
CA TYR A 40 7.11 -0.47 11.90
C TYR A 40 8.35 -1.23 12.39
N VAL A 41 8.89 -2.14 11.58
CA VAL A 41 10.12 -2.87 11.90
C VAL A 41 11.29 -1.92 12.10
N LEU A 42 11.47 -0.92 11.24
CA LEU A 42 12.52 0.08 11.39
C LEU A 42 12.35 0.94 12.65
N LEU A 43 11.12 1.28 13.04
CA LEU A 43 10.88 2.07 14.25
C LEU A 43 11.13 1.27 15.53
N VAL A 44 10.74 0.00 15.56
CA VAL A 44 10.84 -0.85 16.75
C VAL A 44 12.23 -1.46 16.90
N HIS A 45 12.81 -1.94 15.79
CA HIS A 45 14.08 -2.68 15.79
C HIS A 45 15.25 -1.88 15.23
N GLY A 46 15.00 -0.73 14.57
CA GLY A 46 16.05 0.11 13.99
C GLY A 46 17.19 0.49 14.94
N PRO A 47 16.96 0.80 16.23
CA PRO A 47 18.04 1.10 17.17
C PRO A 47 19.04 -0.05 17.36
N ASP A 48 18.58 -1.30 17.22
CA ASP A 48 19.39 -2.52 17.38
C ASP A 48 19.88 -3.06 16.02
N MET A 49 19.48 -2.45 14.91
CA MET A 49 19.88 -2.87 13.57
C MET A 49 21.27 -2.33 13.23
N ILE A 50 22.23 -3.24 13.03
CA ILE A 50 23.54 -2.89 12.47
C ILE A 50 23.36 -2.58 10.98
N VAL A 51 23.27 -1.30 10.64
CA VAL A 51 23.21 -0.85 9.25
C VAL A 51 24.56 -1.12 8.59
N ARG A 52 24.66 -2.25 7.89
CA ARG A 52 25.83 -2.57 7.07
C ARG A 52 25.70 -1.86 5.72
N PHE A 53 26.34 -0.69 5.61
CA PHE A 53 26.63 -0.10 4.31
C PHE A 53 27.75 -0.94 3.67
N SER A 54 27.46 -1.72 2.63
CA SER A 54 28.52 -2.34 1.84
C SER A 54 29.22 -1.25 1.02
N TYR A 55 30.54 -1.17 1.13
CA TYR A 55 31.40 -0.31 0.31
C TYR A 55 31.90 -1.08 -0.91
#